data_AF-A0A413WG95-F1
#
_entry.id   AF-A0A413WG95-F1
#
_cell.length_a   1.000
_cell.length_b   1.000
_cell.length_c   1.000
_cell.angle_alpha   90.00
_cell.angle_beta   90.00
_cell.angle_gamma   90.00
#
_symmetry.space_group_name_H-M   'P 1'
#
loop_
_entity.id
_entity.type
_entity.pdbx_description
1 polymer ?
#
loop_
_entity_poly.entity_id
_entity_poly.type
_entity_poly.pdbx_seq_one_letter_code
_entity_poly.pdbx_strand_id
1 'polypeptide(L)'
;MISQEEFEQFVDLVERTCDVMNQKAQHNPSFYRSNDGKMMESVVWEEFADQARETIFEQQVSLVPSTRSFPDIIIGGKFGVEVKTSKSGWKSLGSSIMESTRIPGVEHIAMFSGKWVRGTSNSKSNLMKHA
;
A
#
# COMPACT_ATOMS: atom_id res chain seq x y z
N MET A 1 -16.58 6.79 8.64
CA MET A 1 -15.85 7.06 9.88
C MET A 1 -15.24 5.76 10.37
N ILE A 2 -13.94 5.71 10.27
CA ILE A 2 -13.09 4.62 10.78
C ILE A 2 -12.94 4.74 12.30
N SER A 3 -13.01 3.61 13.01
CA SER A 3 -12.68 3.53 14.43
C SER A 3 -11.16 3.52 14.65
N GLN A 4 -10.72 3.93 15.84
CA GLN A 4 -9.31 3.88 16.23
C GLN A 4 -8.74 2.46 16.10
N GLU A 5 -9.52 1.45 16.49
CA GLU A 5 -9.14 0.03 16.39
C GLU A 5 -8.98 -0.43 14.93
N GLU A 6 -9.91 -0.06 14.04
CA GLU A 6 -9.77 -0.36 12.60
C GLU A 6 -8.50 0.28 12.02
N PHE A 7 -8.18 1.51 12.43
CA PHE A 7 -6.97 2.19 11.97
C PHE A 7 -5.70 1.50 12.46
N GLU A 8 -5.64 1.12 13.74
CA GLU A 8 -4.50 0.39 14.32
C GLU A 8 -4.29 -0.96 13.66
N GLN A 9 -5.37 -1.73 13.46
CA GLN A 9 -5.31 -3.01 12.75
C GLN A 9 -4.82 -2.84 11.30
N PHE A 10 -5.19 -1.75 10.64
CA PHE A 10 -4.73 -1.45 9.27
C PHE A 10 -3.23 -1.16 9.26
N VAL A 11 -2.74 -0.34 10.21
CA VAL A 11 -1.30 -0.06 10.36
C VAL A 11 -0.54 -1.35 10.61
N ASP A 12 -0.99 -2.18 11.55
CA ASP A 12 -0.35 -3.47 11.86
C ASP A 12 -0.32 -4.40 10.64
N LEU A 13 -1.40 -4.44 9.85
CA LEU A 13 -1.44 -5.22 8.61
C LEU A 13 -0.41 -4.73 7.58
N VAL A 14 -0.28 -3.41 7.41
CA VAL A 14 0.71 -2.81 6.49
C VAL A 14 2.13 -3.14 6.96
N GLU A 15 2.42 -3.04 8.26
CA GLU A 15 3.74 -3.32 8.82
C GLU A 15 4.12 -4.81 8.70
N ARG A 16 3.21 -5.72 9.04
CA ARG A 16 3.44 -7.17 8.86
C ARG A 16 3.70 -7.53 7.40
N THR A 17 2.90 -6.99 6.48
CA THR A 17 3.07 -7.20 5.03
C THR A 17 4.43 -6.66 4.56
N CYS A 18 4.85 -5.48 5.03
CA CYS A 18 6.17 -4.94 4.74
C CYS A 18 7.27 -5.91 5.19
N ASP A 19 7.22 -6.39 6.43
CA ASP A 19 8.24 -7.28 6.98
C ASP A 19 8.32 -8.62 6.22
N VAL A 20 7.19 -9.22 5.86
CA VAL A 20 7.17 -10.47 5.08
C VAL A 20 7.72 -10.25 3.68
N MET A 21 7.30 -9.18 3.00
CA MET A 21 7.81 -8.86 1.66
C MET A 21 9.31 -8.56 1.66
N ASN A 22 9.84 -7.98 2.74
CA ASN A 22 11.27 -7.77 2.91
C ASN A 22 12.05 -9.07 2.97
N GLN A 23 11.54 -10.02 3.73
CA GLN A 23 12.12 -11.36 3.82
C GLN A 23 12.07 -12.04 2.44
N LYS A 24 10.92 -12.01 1.76
CA LYS A 24 10.78 -12.58 0.40
C LYS A 24 11.74 -11.93 -0.61
N ALA A 25 11.91 -10.61 -0.54
CA ALA A 25 12.83 -9.86 -1.41
C ALA A 25 14.30 -10.16 -1.14
N GLN A 26 14.68 -10.43 0.12
CA GLN A 26 16.02 -10.89 0.47
C GLN A 26 16.30 -12.29 -0.08
N HIS A 27 15.31 -13.18 -0.05
CA HIS A 27 15.44 -14.56 -0.55
C HIS A 27 15.37 -14.68 -2.08
N ASN A 28 14.63 -13.79 -2.77
CA ASN A 28 14.51 -13.81 -4.23
C ASN A 28 14.71 -12.42 -4.86
N PRO A 29 15.90 -11.82 -4.74
CA PRO A 29 16.13 -10.45 -5.16
C PRO A 29 16.01 -10.24 -6.68
N SER A 30 16.20 -11.29 -7.49
CA SER A 30 16.01 -11.23 -8.95
C SER A 30 14.56 -10.96 -9.32
N PHE A 31 13.61 -11.68 -8.71
CA PHE A 31 12.18 -11.51 -8.96
C PHE A 31 11.74 -10.08 -8.69
N TYR A 32 12.05 -9.55 -7.51
CA TYR A 32 11.60 -8.20 -7.12
C TYR A 32 12.31 -7.06 -7.88
N ARG A 33 13.50 -7.29 -8.48
CA ARG A 33 14.16 -6.30 -9.36
C ARG A 33 13.65 -6.33 -10.80
N SER A 34 13.27 -7.50 -11.31
CA SER A 34 12.84 -7.66 -12.70
C SER A 34 11.42 -7.20 -12.95
N ASN A 35 10.55 -7.20 -11.95
CA ASN A 35 9.12 -7.00 -12.12
C ASN A 35 8.74 -5.60 -12.65
N ASP A 36 7.65 -5.57 -13.41
CA ASP A 36 6.94 -4.36 -13.80
C ASP A 36 5.93 -3.94 -12.72
N GLY A 37 5.41 -2.72 -12.82
CA GLY A 37 4.53 -2.13 -11.79
C GLY A 37 3.26 -2.95 -11.55
N LYS A 38 2.56 -3.35 -12.62
CA LYS A 38 1.29 -4.09 -12.55
C LYS A 38 1.45 -5.46 -11.90
N MET A 39 2.54 -6.16 -12.21
CA MET A 39 2.79 -7.43 -11.56
C MET A 39 3.16 -7.23 -10.09
N MET A 40 3.86 -6.15 -9.74
CA MET A 40 4.10 -5.81 -8.33
C MET A 40 2.79 -5.51 -7.59
N GLU A 41 1.84 -4.79 -8.18
CA GLU A 41 0.51 -4.54 -7.58
C GLU A 41 -0.18 -5.86 -7.22
N SER A 42 -0.13 -6.86 -8.12
CA SER A 42 -0.72 -8.19 -7.89
C SER A 42 0.00 -8.95 -6.78
N VAL A 43 1.35 -8.95 -6.77
CA VAL A 43 2.15 -9.60 -5.73
C VAL A 43 1.89 -8.99 -4.35
N VAL A 44 1.80 -7.65 -4.28
CA VAL A 44 1.52 -6.95 -3.03
C VAL A 44 0.10 -7.24 -2.57
N TRP A 45 -0.88 -7.23 -3.48
CA TRP A 45 -2.26 -7.59 -3.18
C TRP A 45 -2.39 -9.00 -2.60
N GLU A 46 -1.75 -10.00 -3.22
CA GLU A 46 -1.73 -11.38 -2.73
C GLU A 46 -1.14 -11.46 -1.32
N GLU A 47 -0.06 -10.72 -1.04
CA GLU A 47 0.52 -10.68 0.30
C GLU A 47 -0.44 -10.05 1.32
N PHE A 48 -1.06 -8.91 0.99
CA PHE A 48 -2.05 -8.31 1.89
C PHE A 48 -3.23 -9.24 2.16
N ALA A 49 -3.71 -9.95 1.15
CA ALA A 49 -4.79 -10.92 1.30
C ALA A 49 -4.38 -12.07 2.24
N ASP A 50 -3.13 -12.54 2.16
CA ASP A 50 -2.59 -13.58 3.03
C ASP A 50 -2.41 -13.09 4.48
N GLN A 51 -1.83 -11.90 4.67
CA GLN A 51 -1.59 -11.30 6.00
C GLN A 51 -2.87 -10.79 6.67
N ALA A 52 -3.97 -10.63 5.91
CA ALA A 52 -5.27 -10.23 6.42
C ALA A 52 -6.11 -11.41 6.93
N ARG A 53 -5.72 -12.67 6.68
CA ARG A 53 -6.38 -13.85 7.26
C ARG A 53 -6.39 -13.74 8.78
N GLU A 54 -7.50 -14.12 9.41
CA GLU A 54 -7.70 -14.06 10.87
C GLU A 54 -7.67 -12.62 11.45
N THR A 55 -7.78 -11.60 10.60
CA THR A 55 -7.95 -10.20 11.00
C THR A 55 -9.35 -9.70 10.65
N ILE A 56 -9.69 -8.50 11.12
CA ILE A 56 -10.95 -7.82 10.74
C ILE A 56 -11.05 -7.51 9.23
N PHE A 57 -9.95 -7.63 8.48
CA PHE A 57 -9.87 -7.39 7.04
C PHE A 57 -9.86 -8.67 6.20
N GLU A 58 -10.06 -9.83 6.83
CA GLU A 58 -10.14 -11.10 6.10
C GLU A 58 -11.19 -11.02 4.99
N GLN A 59 -10.82 -11.45 3.78
CA GLN A 59 -11.65 -11.38 2.56
C GLN A 59 -12.08 -9.97 2.14
N GLN A 60 -11.47 -8.92 2.68
CA GLN A 60 -11.77 -7.51 2.37
C GLN A 60 -10.61 -6.79 1.68
N VAL A 61 -9.70 -7.52 1.06
CA VAL A 61 -8.53 -6.98 0.32
C VAL A 61 -8.76 -7.14 -1.19
N SER A 62 -8.86 -6.02 -1.90
CA SER A 62 -9.22 -5.99 -3.33
C SER A 62 -8.20 -5.23 -4.16
N LEU A 63 -7.71 -5.84 -5.24
CA LEU A 63 -6.92 -5.16 -6.26
C LEU A 63 -7.83 -4.28 -7.13
N VAL A 64 -7.41 -3.04 -7.40
CA VAL A 64 -8.15 -2.10 -8.24
C VAL A 64 -7.79 -2.34 -9.71
N PRO A 65 -8.75 -2.71 -10.58
CA PRO A 65 -8.46 -3.13 -11.96
C PRO A 65 -8.15 -1.97 -12.93
N SER A 66 -8.38 -0.72 -12.53
CA SER A 66 -8.27 0.47 -13.38
C SER A 66 -7.04 1.30 -13.03
N THR A 67 -6.14 1.51 -14.00
CA THR A 67 -4.97 2.41 -13.84
C THR A 67 -5.34 3.90 -13.76
N ARG A 68 -6.63 4.24 -13.84
CA ARG A 68 -7.14 5.62 -13.67
C ARG A 68 -7.75 5.85 -12.30
N SER A 69 -7.80 4.81 -11.47
CA SER A 69 -8.34 4.85 -10.12
C SER A 69 -7.20 4.82 -9.13
N PHE A 70 -7.39 5.47 -7.99
CA PHE A 70 -6.43 5.54 -6.91
C PHE A 70 -7.16 5.23 -5.61
N PRO A 71 -6.66 4.34 -4.74
CA PRO A 71 -5.36 3.63 -4.74
C PRO A 71 -5.32 2.37 -5.63
N ASP A 72 -4.17 1.68 -5.68
CA ASP A 72 -4.01 0.37 -6.35
C ASP A 72 -4.72 -0.79 -5.62
N ILE A 73 -4.83 -0.75 -4.29
CA ILE A 73 -5.46 -1.79 -3.46
C ILE A 73 -6.41 -1.15 -2.45
N ILE A 74 -7.57 -1.76 -2.23
CA ILE A 74 -8.55 -1.37 -1.19
C ILE A 74 -8.59 -2.44 -0.09
N ILE A 75 -8.63 -1.99 1.16
CA ILE A 75 -8.78 -2.82 2.35
C ILE A 75 -9.99 -2.34 3.17
N GLY A 76 -10.92 -3.25 3.48
CA GLY A 76 -12.09 -2.95 4.31
C GLY A 76 -13.07 -1.92 3.70
N GLY A 77 -12.92 -1.61 2.41
CA GLY A 77 -13.69 -0.56 1.73
C GLY A 77 -13.35 0.88 2.16
N LYS A 78 -12.42 1.06 3.10
CA LYS A 78 -12.12 2.37 3.72
C LYS A 78 -10.64 2.74 3.69
N PHE A 79 -9.76 1.75 3.51
CA PHE A 79 -8.32 1.96 3.47
C PHE A 79 -7.77 1.67 2.08
N GLY A 80 -6.69 2.34 1.74
CA GLY A 80 -5.98 2.19 0.48
C GLY A 80 -4.53 1.83 0.65
N VAL A 81 -3.99 1.09 -0.31
CA VAL A 81 -2.55 0.88 -0.46
C VAL A 81 -2.15 1.23 -1.88
N GLU A 82 -1.24 2.19 -2.01
CA GLU A 82 -0.63 2.58 -3.28
C GLU A 82 0.72 1.88 -3.44
N VAL A 83 0.93 1.14 -4.51
CA VAL A 83 2.13 0.35 -4.75
C VAL A 83 3.10 1.12 -5.65
N LYS A 84 4.36 1.25 -5.18
CA LYS A 84 5.41 1.96 -5.92
C LYS A 84 6.64 1.09 -6.13
N THR A 85 7.16 1.08 -7.35
CA THR A 85 8.40 0.39 -7.71
C THR A 85 9.50 1.39 -8.04
N SER A 86 10.77 1.03 -7.82
CA SER A 86 11.90 1.93 -8.08
C SER A 86 12.05 2.35 -9.55
N LYS A 87 11.47 1.58 -10.49
CA LYS A 87 11.44 1.90 -11.93
C LYS A 87 10.41 2.97 -12.30
N SER A 88 9.39 3.21 -11.45
CA SER A 88 8.34 4.18 -11.79
C SER A 88 8.84 5.63 -11.80
N GLY A 89 10.03 5.89 -11.26
CA GLY A 89 10.62 7.22 -11.14
C GLY A 89 9.79 8.08 -10.18
N TRP A 90 10.44 8.93 -9.37
CA TRP A 90 9.73 9.98 -8.67
C TRP A 90 9.39 11.10 -9.66
N LYS A 91 8.46 10.84 -10.58
CA LYS A 91 7.73 11.90 -11.25
C LYS A 91 6.41 12.06 -10.52
N SER A 92 6.48 12.75 -9.39
CA SER A 92 5.31 13.46 -8.91
C SER A 92 4.93 14.45 -10.02
N LEU A 93 3.79 14.26 -10.68
CA LEU A 93 2.96 15.42 -10.98
C LEU A 93 2.48 15.92 -9.61
N GLY A 94 3.39 16.56 -8.89
CA GLY A 94 3.23 16.93 -7.50
C GLY A 94 2.22 18.05 -7.43
N SER A 95 0.98 17.69 -7.09
CA SER A 95 0.06 18.47 -6.24
C SER A 95 -1.37 17.92 -6.27
N SER A 96 -1.70 16.97 -7.13
CA SER A 96 -3.08 16.46 -7.23
C SER A 96 -3.06 14.97 -7.54
N ILE A 97 -3.21 14.14 -6.51
CA ILE A 97 -4.14 13.04 -6.69
C ILE A 97 -5.44 13.75 -6.98
N MET A 98 -5.87 13.73 -8.23
CA MET A 98 -7.13 14.36 -8.58
C MET A 98 -8.16 13.69 -7.67
N GLU A 99 -8.78 14.44 -6.75
CA GLU A 99 -9.74 13.85 -5.82
C GLU A 99 -10.81 13.05 -6.59
N SER A 100 -11.07 13.42 -7.85
CA SER A 100 -11.92 12.70 -8.79
C SER A 100 -11.45 11.29 -9.19
N THR A 101 -10.16 10.97 -9.07
CA THR A 101 -9.64 9.61 -9.33
C THR A 101 -9.57 8.77 -8.05
N ARG A 102 -9.75 9.39 -6.87
CA ARG A 102 -9.84 8.66 -5.61
C ARG A 102 -11.12 7.83 -5.60
N ILE A 103 -11.01 6.57 -5.22
CA ILE A 103 -12.18 5.73 -5.05
C ILE A 103 -13.01 6.27 -3.85
N PRO A 104 -14.30 6.58 -4.05
CA PRO A 104 -15.14 7.10 -2.97
C PRO A 104 -15.18 6.16 -1.77
N GLY A 105 -15.10 6.72 -0.57
CA GLY A 105 -15.12 5.95 0.68
C GLY A 105 -13.74 5.55 1.22
N VAL A 106 -12.67 5.69 0.43
CA VAL A 106 -11.30 5.49 0.92
C VAL A 106 -10.84 6.72 1.71
N GLU A 107 -10.72 6.56 3.03
CA GLU A 107 -10.42 7.63 3.99
C GLU A 107 -8.90 7.75 4.28
N HIS A 108 -8.15 6.63 4.31
CA HIS A 108 -6.70 6.61 4.57
C HIS A 108 -5.95 5.75 3.57
N ILE A 109 -4.75 6.20 3.15
CA ILE A 109 -3.96 5.51 2.12
C ILE A 109 -2.51 5.39 2.57
N ALA A 110 -2.00 4.15 2.60
CA ALA A 110 -0.59 3.85 2.82
C ALA A 110 0.14 3.78 1.47
N MET A 111 1.39 4.25 1.44
CA MET A 111 2.25 4.10 0.25
C MET A 111 3.28 3.00 0.49
N PHE A 112 3.23 1.96 -0.35
CA PHE A 112 3.96 0.71 -0.22
C PHE A 112 5.03 0.65 -1.32
N SER A 113 6.32 0.84 -0.98
CA SER A 113 7.41 0.95 -1.96
C SER A 113 8.55 -0.05 -1.82
N GLY A 114 9.05 -0.56 -2.96
CA GLY A 114 10.15 -1.55 -3.05
C GLY A 114 11.49 -1.23 -2.34
N LYS A 115 11.69 -0.01 -1.84
CA LYS A 115 12.80 0.36 -0.94
C LYS A 115 12.30 0.27 0.50
N TRP A 116 12.41 -0.92 1.06
CA TRP A 116 11.88 -1.20 2.37
C TRP A 116 12.95 -1.03 3.44
N VAL A 117 13.04 0.17 3.97
CA VAL A 117 13.90 0.47 5.11
C VAL A 117 13.01 0.41 6.34
N ARG A 118 13.23 -0.57 7.23
CA ARG A 118 12.78 -0.46 8.64
C ARG A 118 13.25 0.90 9.12
N GLY A 119 12.31 1.77 9.50
CA GLY A 119 12.54 3.20 9.69
C GLY A 119 13.93 3.51 10.26
N THR A 120 14.82 4.03 9.42
CA THR A 120 15.89 4.88 9.95
C THR A 120 15.25 6.24 10.16
N SER A 121 14.98 6.52 11.43
CA SER A 121 14.76 7.86 11.98
C SER A 121 15.61 8.92 11.26
N ASN A 122 15.01 9.64 10.31
CA ASN A 122 15.23 11.04 9.99
C ASN A 122 14.57 11.39 8.65
N SER A 123 13.24 11.57 8.68
CA SER A 123 12.63 12.72 8.02
C SER A 123 11.21 12.84 8.54
N LYS A 124 10.87 14.06 8.90
CA LYS A 124 9.65 14.48 9.59
C LYS A 124 8.41 13.78 9.02
N SER A 125 7.57 13.29 9.93
CA SER A 125 6.19 12.89 9.67
C SER A 125 5.52 13.82 8.67
N ASN A 126 5.20 13.31 7.48
CA ASN A 126 4.21 13.91 6.60
C ASN A 126 3.03 12.95 6.49
N LEU A 127 2.36 12.75 7.64
CA LEU A 127 0.95 12.44 7.62
C LEU A 127 0.28 13.70 7.05
N MET A 128 -0.18 13.66 5.79
CA MET A 128 -1.01 14.75 5.27
C MET A 128 -2.33 14.75 6.06
N LYS A 129 -2.39 15.58 7.10
CA LYS A 129 -3.65 16.03 7.68
C LYS A 129 -4.17 17.12 6.73
N HIS A 130 -5.28 16.83 6.05
CA HIS A 130 -5.97 17.83 5.25
C HIS A 130 -6.44 18.98 6.16
N ALA A 131 -6.15 20.21 5.73
CA ALA A 131 -6.76 21.44 6.23
C ALA A 131 -8.14 21.64 5.58
#